data_AF-A0A7W1LPV6-F1
#
_entry.id   AF-A0A7W1LPV6-F1
#
_cell.length_a   1.000
_cell.length_b   1.000
_cell.length_c   1.000
_cell.angle_alpha   90.00
_cell.angle_beta   90.00
_cell.angle_gamma   90.00
#
_symmetry.space_group_name_H-M   'P 1'
#
loop_
_entity.id
_entity.type
_entity.pdbx_description
1 polymer ?
#
loop_
_entity_poly.entity_id
_entity_poly.type
_entity_poly.pdbx_seq_one_letter_code
_entity_poly.pdbx_strand_id
1 'polypeptide(L)'
;MSGRHSTKGWRRHQRLGFCDISDPVGDLLSQQLGLDLPDDLDAATLDRVLVITSHRTSDVAAAVRRWSPQTHIHVVTSEADEAASATPLPPGTSLDVCLLPDDLRVVLASGVAPQLVVDVAGGPRATICERFQRMFLAVAPGGWWVVAPRPDTRRAAGARAVAELADTIRRGADAGREGGQMPRAIGTLLRGSRTVAVHKQGSHVVKLREQDVEPVAARRGWDVRTLRTLPASVQPSRATLSTNRRERAERLFTRFDVPPLHLREQRHVVCAPLQLTMADWVVLPSSFHHPSATRTRSRALTGSGQWFTGEPSWSRPSGRLDGPFFHLDSEFPRHFGHLLTEDVAKLWGWDEAKQRHPDLRVLRSSGDHGHFAPWELELLGGYGIGEDEVVDLREPVIVDLLVTASQQFHNGKVRYAHGDLATVWARLRDGIRSGTVSSHERVFITRSAAKRSCRNRAAVEALFAARGFHVVHPETMALADQVELFAGATVVAGFGGSGMFGTIFSPPGTRIVLTSEEYKASNEYLIASVTGGDYHHFDCPIGAQLPDVPNARSLFHRNFAFDFTRDEPALDRVLDALDEGTMTTP
;
A
#
# COMPACT_ATOMS: atom_id res chain seq x y z
N MET A 1 71.47 17.84 26.70
CA MET A 1 72.61 18.49 26.01
C MET A 1 72.50 18.19 24.53
N SER A 2 72.49 19.24 23.69
CA SER A 2 72.81 19.34 22.25
C SER A 2 72.64 18.10 21.34
N GLY A 3 71.98 18.15 20.18
CA GLY A 3 71.58 19.27 19.35
C GLY A 3 70.88 18.81 18.07
N ARG A 4 70.30 19.77 17.36
CA ARG A 4 69.64 19.64 16.05
C ARG A 4 70.64 19.21 14.97
N HIS A 5 70.17 18.62 13.86
CA HIS A 5 70.35 19.12 12.47
C HIS A 5 69.52 18.27 11.47
N SER A 6 69.05 18.94 10.42
CA SER A 6 68.13 18.46 9.37
C SER A 6 68.86 17.82 8.18
N THR A 7 68.19 17.01 7.34
CA THR A 7 67.91 17.26 5.89
C THR A 7 67.44 16.01 5.15
N LYS A 8 66.77 16.27 4.00
CA LYS A 8 66.01 15.39 3.10
C LYS A 8 66.81 14.24 2.44
N GLY A 9 66.11 13.17 2.06
CA GLY A 9 66.56 12.15 1.09
C GLY A 9 65.39 11.48 0.36
N TRP A 10 65.51 11.34 -0.96
CA TRP A 10 64.53 10.80 -1.92
C TRP A 10 64.96 9.40 -2.42
N ARG A 11 63.95 8.58 -2.81
CA ARG A 11 63.93 7.43 -3.78
C ARG A 11 64.07 5.96 -3.31
N ARG A 12 63.01 5.23 -3.72
CA ARG A 12 62.92 3.97 -4.53
C ARG A 12 62.79 2.59 -3.84
N HIS A 13 61.60 2.02 -4.09
CA HIS A 13 61.25 0.65 -4.51
C HIS A 13 61.98 -0.55 -3.89
N GLN A 14 61.19 -1.38 -3.20
CA GLN A 14 61.30 -2.84 -3.28
C GLN A 14 59.92 -3.45 -3.50
N ARG A 15 59.84 -4.27 -4.55
CA ARG A 15 58.76 -5.24 -4.81
C ARG A 15 58.94 -6.41 -3.85
N LEU A 16 57.85 -6.90 -3.28
CA LEU A 16 57.73 -8.30 -2.89
C LEU A 16 56.38 -8.80 -3.39
N GLY A 17 56.44 -9.81 -4.26
CA GLY A 17 55.31 -10.38 -4.96
C GLY A 17 54.40 -11.20 -4.06
N PHE A 18 53.14 -11.26 -4.45
CA PHE A 18 52.22 -12.31 -4.04
C PHE A 18 51.77 -13.09 -5.27
N CYS A 19 51.65 -14.39 -5.05
CA CYS A 19 51.54 -15.44 -6.02
C CYS A 19 50.25 -15.36 -6.84
N ASP A 20 50.45 -15.61 -8.12
CA ASP A 20 49.48 -15.97 -9.13
C ASP A 20 48.82 -17.31 -8.74
N ILE A 21 47.54 -17.25 -8.37
CA ILE A 21 46.61 -18.38 -8.55
C ILE A 21 45.50 -17.81 -9.41
N SER A 22 45.76 -17.78 -10.71
CA SER A 22 44.78 -17.44 -11.73
C SER A 22 43.77 -18.59 -11.82
N ASP A 23 42.55 -18.31 -11.38
CA ASP A 23 41.41 -19.16 -11.67
C ASP A 23 40.98 -18.93 -13.13
N PRO A 24 41.11 -19.93 -14.03
CA PRO A 24 40.73 -19.78 -15.44
C PRO A 24 39.22 -19.51 -15.62
N VAL A 25 38.40 -19.66 -14.57
CA VAL A 25 36.95 -19.46 -14.61
C VAL A 25 36.54 -17.99 -14.46
N GLY A 26 37.28 -17.19 -13.69
CA GLY A 26 37.05 -15.74 -13.54
C GLY A 26 37.43 -14.93 -14.78
N ASP A 27 38.36 -15.46 -15.58
CA ASP A 27 38.98 -14.76 -16.70
C ASP A 27 38.02 -14.57 -17.89
N LEU A 28 37.03 -15.45 -18.09
CA LEU A 28 36.11 -15.37 -19.24
C LEU A 28 35.05 -14.26 -19.09
N LEU A 29 34.51 -14.07 -17.88
CA LEU A 29 33.62 -12.93 -17.56
C LEU A 29 34.40 -11.63 -17.38
N SER A 30 35.63 -11.67 -16.83
CA SER A 30 36.51 -10.50 -16.79
C SER A 30 36.93 -10.03 -18.20
N GLN A 31 37.16 -10.95 -19.14
CA GLN A 31 37.52 -10.60 -20.51
C GLN A 31 36.31 -10.19 -21.37
N GLN A 32 35.11 -10.74 -21.16
CA GLN A 32 33.92 -10.40 -21.97
C GLN A 32 32.96 -9.37 -21.34
N LEU A 33 32.89 -9.27 -20.00
CA LEU A 33 31.99 -8.36 -19.25
C LEU A 33 32.70 -7.48 -18.19
N GLY A 34 33.96 -7.75 -17.85
CA GLY A 34 34.76 -6.97 -16.90
C GLY A 34 34.37 -7.13 -15.43
N LEU A 35 33.78 -8.26 -15.05
CA LEU A 35 33.21 -8.52 -13.72
C LEU A 35 34.26 -9.14 -12.76
N ASP A 36 34.76 -8.34 -11.80
CA ASP A 36 35.44 -8.87 -10.61
C ASP A 36 34.36 -9.42 -9.65
N LEU A 37 34.02 -10.70 -9.78
CA LEU A 37 33.10 -11.37 -8.85
C LEU A 37 33.85 -11.71 -7.54
N PRO A 38 33.14 -11.76 -6.39
CA PRO A 38 33.73 -12.17 -5.11
C PRO A 38 34.40 -13.56 -5.18
N ASP A 39 35.54 -13.75 -4.51
CA ASP A 39 36.22 -15.06 -4.42
C ASP A 39 35.35 -16.15 -3.74
N ASP A 40 34.35 -15.74 -2.94
CA ASP A 40 33.34 -16.59 -2.31
C ASP A 40 32.15 -16.94 -3.21
N LEU A 41 32.09 -16.41 -4.44
CA LEU A 41 31.02 -16.66 -5.39
C LEU A 41 31.36 -17.81 -6.34
N ASP A 42 31.22 -19.05 -5.87
CA ASP A 42 31.43 -20.23 -6.71
C ASP A 42 30.30 -20.39 -7.74
N ALA A 43 30.61 -20.24 -9.03
CA ALA A 43 29.68 -20.38 -10.14
C ALA A 43 28.99 -21.77 -10.22
N ALA A 44 29.60 -22.80 -9.61
CA ALA A 44 29.04 -24.14 -9.50
C ALA A 44 27.95 -24.26 -8.41
N THR A 45 27.86 -23.31 -7.49
CA THR A 45 26.86 -23.28 -6.40
C THR A 45 25.62 -22.46 -6.73
N LEU A 46 25.60 -21.83 -7.90
CA LEU A 46 24.46 -21.05 -8.36
C LEU A 46 23.42 -21.96 -9.02
N ASP A 47 22.19 -21.82 -8.57
CA ASP A 47 21.01 -22.48 -9.12
C ASP A 47 20.25 -21.52 -10.04
N ARG A 48 20.21 -20.22 -9.71
CA ARG A 48 19.38 -19.21 -10.39
C ARG A 48 20.09 -17.88 -10.58
N VAL A 49 20.23 -17.48 -11.84
CA VAL A 49 20.78 -16.17 -12.26
C VAL A 49 19.71 -15.38 -13.01
N LEU A 50 19.51 -14.13 -12.63
CA LEU A 50 18.68 -13.17 -13.35
C LEU A 50 19.57 -12.18 -14.10
N VAL A 51 19.36 -12.04 -15.41
CA VAL A 51 20.11 -11.10 -16.23
C VAL A 51 19.17 -10.03 -16.76
N ILE A 52 19.51 -8.76 -16.55
CA ILE A 52 18.75 -7.63 -17.05
C ILE A 52 19.54 -6.99 -18.17
N THR A 53 18.98 -7.03 -19.39
CA THR A 53 19.67 -6.62 -20.61
C THR A 53 18.79 -5.73 -21.49
N SER A 54 19.44 -5.03 -22.41
CA SER A 54 18.84 -4.27 -23.52
C SER A 54 19.78 -4.41 -24.72
N HIS A 55 20.21 -5.64 -24.94
CA HIS A 55 21.18 -6.11 -25.92
C HIS A 55 20.79 -7.54 -26.23
N ARG A 56 21.17 -7.97 -27.46
CA ARG A 56 20.93 -9.32 -28.00
C ARG A 56 20.97 -10.39 -26.92
N THR A 57 19.78 -10.78 -26.46
CA THR A 57 19.54 -11.70 -25.35
C THR A 57 20.29 -13.02 -25.56
N SER A 58 20.38 -13.50 -26.80
CA SER A 58 21.14 -14.71 -27.16
C SER A 58 22.61 -14.62 -26.77
N ASP A 59 23.25 -13.48 -27.01
CA ASP A 59 24.68 -13.29 -26.80
C ASP A 59 24.99 -13.20 -25.31
N VAL A 60 24.14 -12.48 -24.58
CA VAL A 60 24.25 -12.34 -23.12
C VAL A 60 23.96 -13.67 -22.42
N ALA A 61 22.89 -14.37 -22.81
CA ALA A 61 22.57 -15.68 -22.27
C ALA A 61 23.68 -16.70 -22.54
N ALA A 62 24.25 -16.71 -23.75
CA ALA A 62 25.37 -17.58 -24.10
C ALA A 62 26.63 -17.27 -23.27
N ALA A 63 26.91 -15.99 -23.00
CA ALA A 63 28.02 -15.60 -22.13
C ALA A 63 27.83 -16.10 -20.68
N VAL A 64 26.65 -15.89 -20.10
CA VAL A 64 26.34 -16.38 -18.73
C VAL A 64 26.34 -17.90 -18.67
N ARG A 65 25.84 -18.58 -19.71
CA ARG A 65 25.84 -20.06 -19.79
C ARG A 65 27.24 -20.65 -19.84
N ARG A 66 28.19 -20.02 -20.54
CA ARG A 66 29.59 -20.46 -20.53
C ARG A 66 30.20 -20.42 -19.13
N TRP A 67 29.77 -19.46 -18.32
CA TRP A 67 30.26 -19.27 -16.97
C TRP A 67 29.59 -20.20 -15.95
N SER A 68 28.27 -20.38 -16.03
CA SER A 68 27.57 -21.36 -15.19
C SER A 68 26.71 -22.30 -16.05
N PRO A 69 27.30 -23.41 -16.52
CA PRO A 69 26.62 -24.33 -17.44
C PRO A 69 25.35 -24.95 -16.86
N GLN A 70 25.29 -25.16 -15.54
CA GLN A 70 24.23 -25.88 -14.86
C GLN A 70 23.12 -24.98 -14.28
N THR A 71 23.34 -23.66 -14.22
CA THR A 71 22.39 -22.69 -13.63
C THR A 71 21.14 -22.48 -14.48
N HIS A 72 19.97 -22.29 -13.87
CA HIS A 72 18.83 -21.73 -14.59
C HIS A 72 19.02 -20.23 -14.82
N ILE A 73 19.05 -19.80 -16.09
CA ILE A 73 19.25 -18.40 -16.46
C ILE A 73 17.89 -17.81 -16.81
N HIS A 74 17.49 -16.76 -16.11
CA HIS A 74 16.32 -15.97 -16.44
C HIS A 74 16.77 -14.65 -17.02
N VAL A 75 16.42 -14.36 -18.27
CA VAL A 75 16.76 -13.09 -18.92
C VAL A 75 15.53 -12.19 -18.95
N VAL A 76 15.71 -10.95 -18.53
CA VAL A 76 14.71 -9.90 -18.66
C VAL A 76 15.23 -8.80 -19.57
N THR A 77 14.42 -8.47 -20.57
CA THR A 77 14.72 -7.44 -21.56
C THR A 77 13.56 -6.47 -21.72
N SER A 78 13.85 -5.23 -22.08
CA SER A 78 12.84 -4.24 -22.45
C SER A 78 12.65 -4.11 -23.97
N GLU A 79 13.31 -4.95 -24.77
CA GLU A 79 13.29 -4.87 -26.24
C GLU A 79 12.34 -5.92 -26.82
N ALA A 80 11.21 -5.46 -27.39
CA ALA A 80 10.17 -6.33 -27.93
C ALA A 80 10.65 -7.22 -29.11
N ASP A 81 11.61 -6.73 -29.91
CA ASP A 81 12.17 -7.44 -31.07
C ASP A 81 12.93 -8.72 -30.68
N GLU A 82 13.32 -8.89 -29.41
CA GLU A 82 14.06 -10.07 -28.95
C GLU A 82 13.17 -11.31 -28.80
N ALA A 83 11.89 -11.15 -28.46
CA ALA A 83 10.93 -12.27 -28.49
C ALA A 83 10.66 -12.76 -29.92
N ALA A 84 10.85 -11.89 -30.93
CA ALA A 84 10.68 -12.20 -32.35
C ALA A 84 11.95 -12.76 -33.01
N SER A 85 13.11 -12.68 -32.35
CA SER A 85 14.38 -13.19 -32.86
C SER A 85 14.38 -14.72 -32.89
N ALA A 86 14.52 -15.30 -34.08
CA ALA A 86 14.61 -16.76 -34.32
C ALA A 86 15.87 -17.44 -33.75
N THR A 87 16.75 -16.71 -33.06
CA THR A 87 17.96 -17.27 -32.45
C THR A 87 17.57 -18.14 -31.24
N PRO A 88 17.89 -19.45 -31.23
CA PRO A 88 17.56 -20.32 -30.10
C PRO A 88 18.29 -19.86 -28.84
N LEU A 89 17.56 -19.78 -27.72
CA LEU A 89 18.18 -19.56 -26.42
C LEU A 89 18.93 -20.83 -25.96
N PRO A 90 20.02 -20.69 -25.20
CA PRO A 90 20.69 -21.84 -24.61
C PRO A 90 19.72 -22.67 -23.73
N PRO A 91 19.84 -24.01 -23.69
CA PRO A 91 19.02 -24.85 -22.81
C PRO A 91 19.04 -24.38 -21.36
N GLY A 92 17.91 -24.51 -20.65
CA GLY A 92 17.79 -24.05 -19.27
C GLY A 92 17.75 -22.52 -19.12
N THR A 93 17.42 -21.79 -20.20
CA THR A 93 17.23 -20.34 -20.20
C THR A 93 15.76 -19.99 -20.39
N SER A 94 15.21 -19.14 -19.53
CA SER A 94 13.90 -18.52 -19.68
C SER A 94 14.05 -17.04 -20.02
N LEU A 95 13.08 -16.49 -20.76
CA LEU A 95 13.09 -15.10 -21.22
C LEU A 95 11.75 -14.45 -20.91
N ASP A 96 11.81 -13.28 -20.29
CA ASP A 96 10.67 -12.39 -20.09
C ASP A 96 10.94 -11.03 -20.76
N VAL A 97 10.00 -10.57 -21.58
CA VAL A 97 10.03 -9.21 -22.13
C VAL A 97 9.20 -8.31 -21.22
N CYS A 98 9.87 -7.41 -20.52
CA CYS A 98 9.28 -6.44 -19.60
C CYS A 98 9.31 -5.05 -20.24
N LEU A 99 8.19 -4.63 -20.82
CA LEU A 99 8.07 -3.33 -21.47
C LEU A 99 7.85 -2.22 -20.45
N LEU A 100 7.23 -2.55 -19.32
CA LEU A 100 6.96 -1.63 -18.22
C LEU A 100 7.75 -2.05 -16.97
N PRO A 101 8.16 -1.10 -16.12
CA PRO A 101 8.82 -1.43 -14.87
C PRO A 101 8.01 -2.35 -13.95
N ASP A 102 6.68 -2.33 -14.03
CA ASP A 102 5.82 -3.18 -13.20
C ASP A 102 5.81 -4.66 -13.66
N ASP A 103 6.13 -4.96 -14.93
CA ASP A 103 6.23 -6.33 -15.44
C ASP A 103 7.34 -7.11 -14.71
N LEU A 104 8.43 -6.41 -14.35
CA LEU A 104 9.52 -6.97 -13.54
C LEU A 104 9.02 -7.45 -12.18
N ARG A 105 8.04 -6.78 -11.56
CA ARG A 105 7.50 -7.22 -10.28
C ARG A 105 6.81 -8.58 -10.41
N VAL A 106 6.08 -8.81 -11.51
CA VAL A 106 5.45 -10.11 -11.81
C VAL A 106 6.52 -11.19 -11.98
N VAL A 107 7.59 -10.92 -12.72
CA VAL A 107 8.72 -11.86 -12.90
C VAL A 107 9.31 -12.26 -11.54
N LEU A 108 9.67 -11.27 -10.72
CA LEU A 108 10.26 -11.51 -9.39
C LEU A 108 9.29 -12.25 -8.46
N ALA A 109 8.01 -11.88 -8.50
CA ALA A 109 6.98 -12.56 -7.75
C ALA A 109 6.73 -14.01 -8.20
N SER A 110 7.13 -14.42 -9.40
CA SER A 110 6.82 -15.74 -9.96
C SER A 110 7.72 -16.88 -9.48
N GLY A 111 8.58 -16.63 -8.49
CA GLY A 111 9.48 -17.65 -7.91
C GLY A 111 10.94 -17.50 -8.35
N VAL A 112 11.28 -16.39 -9.01
CA VAL A 112 12.66 -16.04 -9.36
C VAL A 112 13.25 -15.25 -8.19
N ALA A 113 13.72 -15.94 -7.15
CA ALA A 113 14.62 -15.35 -6.16
C ALA A 113 16.06 -15.67 -6.61
N PRO A 114 16.69 -14.81 -7.44
CA PRO A 114 18.00 -15.10 -8.00
C PRO A 114 19.08 -15.01 -6.91
N GLN A 115 20.04 -15.92 -6.94
CA GLN A 115 21.27 -15.79 -6.14
C GLN A 115 22.21 -14.74 -6.74
N LEU A 116 22.10 -14.48 -8.04
CA LEU A 116 22.86 -13.44 -8.73
C LEU A 116 21.96 -12.66 -9.69
N VAL A 117 21.97 -11.34 -9.57
CA VAL A 117 21.41 -10.44 -10.59
C VAL A 117 22.54 -9.75 -11.32
N VAL A 118 22.55 -9.86 -12.66
CA VAL A 118 23.51 -9.19 -13.54
C VAL A 118 22.79 -8.12 -14.34
N ASP A 119 23.07 -6.87 -14.03
CA ASP A 119 22.53 -5.71 -14.69
C ASP A 119 23.51 -5.17 -15.74
N VAL A 120 23.22 -5.48 -17.00
CA VAL A 120 23.97 -5.06 -18.20
C VAL A 120 23.14 -4.17 -19.14
N ALA A 121 21.90 -3.85 -18.79
CA ALA A 121 21.02 -3.03 -19.63
C ALA A 121 21.55 -1.60 -19.84
N GLY A 122 22.43 -1.11 -18.96
CA GLY A 122 22.98 0.25 -19.07
C GLY A 122 21.90 1.34 -18.96
N GLY A 123 22.13 2.47 -19.63
CA GLY A 123 21.25 3.64 -19.62
C GLY A 123 21.72 4.81 -18.73
N PRO A 124 20.91 5.86 -18.57
CA PRO A 124 21.21 6.99 -17.69
C PRO A 124 21.43 6.56 -16.23
N ARG A 125 22.27 7.30 -15.48
CA ARG A 125 22.57 7.01 -14.06
C ARG A 125 21.30 6.84 -13.22
N ALA A 126 20.28 7.68 -13.43
CA ALA A 126 19.02 7.62 -12.70
C ALA A 126 18.28 6.29 -12.91
N THR A 127 18.21 5.79 -14.15
CA THR A 127 17.51 4.55 -14.50
C THR A 127 18.20 3.33 -13.87
N ILE A 128 19.53 3.27 -13.90
CA ILE A 128 20.30 2.17 -13.28
C ILE A 128 20.09 2.17 -11.77
N CYS A 129 20.19 3.35 -11.13
CA CYS A 129 19.95 3.51 -9.70
C CYS A 129 18.52 3.14 -9.29
N GLU A 130 17.52 3.55 -10.08
CA GLU A 130 16.11 3.23 -9.83
C GLU A 130 15.86 1.72 -9.92
N ARG A 131 16.43 1.05 -10.92
CA ARG A 131 16.35 -0.40 -11.06
C ARG A 131 16.97 -1.12 -9.86
N PHE A 132 18.18 -0.72 -9.45
CA PHE A 132 18.81 -1.23 -8.23
C PHE A 132 17.91 -1.03 -6.99
N GLN A 133 17.40 0.18 -6.76
CA GLN A 133 16.53 0.47 -5.61
C GLN A 133 15.24 -0.33 -5.60
N ARG A 134 14.65 -0.58 -6.77
CA ARG A 134 13.40 -1.32 -6.89
C ARG A 134 13.60 -2.82 -6.73
N MET A 135 14.71 -3.38 -7.22
CA MET A 135 14.86 -4.83 -7.41
C MET A 135 15.89 -5.51 -6.52
N PHE A 136 16.83 -4.78 -5.92
CA PHE A 136 17.89 -5.39 -5.09
C PHE A 136 17.33 -6.29 -3.98
N LEU A 137 16.15 -5.97 -3.45
CA LEU A 137 15.49 -6.77 -2.42
C LEU A 137 14.96 -8.13 -2.90
N ALA A 138 14.91 -8.38 -4.21
CA ALA A 138 14.54 -9.66 -4.78
C ALA A 138 15.67 -10.69 -4.76
N VAL A 139 16.92 -10.23 -4.64
CA VAL A 139 18.09 -11.10 -4.55
C VAL A 139 17.94 -12.00 -3.33
N ALA A 140 18.22 -13.29 -3.49
CA ALA A 140 18.20 -14.24 -2.39
C ALA A 140 19.18 -13.82 -1.27
N PRO A 141 18.91 -14.15 0.00
CA PRO A 141 19.87 -13.92 1.08
C PRO A 141 21.21 -14.57 0.77
N GLY A 142 22.32 -13.83 0.95
CA GLY A 142 23.66 -14.29 0.56
C GLY A 142 24.01 -14.09 -0.92
N GLY A 143 23.03 -13.67 -1.73
CA GLY A 143 23.22 -13.42 -3.15
C GLY A 143 23.83 -12.06 -3.46
N TRP A 144 24.01 -11.79 -4.76
CA TRP A 144 24.70 -10.59 -5.23
C TRP A 144 23.92 -9.85 -6.33
N TRP A 145 24.00 -8.52 -6.28
CA TRP A 145 23.60 -7.65 -7.39
C TRP A 145 24.83 -7.05 -8.03
N VAL A 146 25.00 -7.29 -9.32
CA VAL A 146 26.17 -6.85 -10.07
C VAL A 146 25.74 -5.91 -11.18
N VAL A 147 26.39 -4.74 -11.24
CA VAL A 147 26.23 -3.80 -12.34
C VAL A 147 27.49 -3.81 -13.19
N ALA A 148 27.31 -4.13 -14.47
CA ALA A 148 28.37 -4.15 -15.45
C ALA A 148 28.10 -3.14 -16.58
N PRO A 149 29.14 -2.58 -17.21
CA PRO A 149 28.94 -1.81 -18.41
C PRO A 149 28.43 -2.73 -19.52
N ARG A 150 27.69 -2.13 -20.47
CA ARG A 150 27.36 -2.82 -21.72
C ARG A 150 28.64 -3.29 -22.43
N PRO A 151 28.64 -4.45 -23.11
CA PRO A 151 29.81 -4.97 -23.81
C PRO A 151 30.45 -3.96 -24.80
N ASP A 152 29.63 -3.09 -25.39
CA ASP A 152 30.00 -2.07 -26.38
C ASP A 152 30.38 -0.70 -25.77
N THR A 153 30.19 -0.49 -24.45
CA THR A 153 30.47 0.81 -23.79
C THR A 153 31.62 0.75 -22.79
N ARG A 154 32.55 1.71 -22.86
CA ARG A 154 33.71 1.77 -21.95
C ARG A 154 33.46 2.47 -20.61
N ARG A 155 32.28 3.06 -20.36
CA ARG A 155 32.04 3.95 -19.21
C ARG A 155 31.53 3.20 -17.97
N ALA A 156 32.25 3.27 -16.86
CA ALA A 156 31.89 2.72 -15.55
C ALA A 156 30.87 3.58 -14.75
N ALA A 157 30.17 4.51 -15.40
CA ALA A 157 29.35 5.52 -14.72
C ALA A 157 28.17 4.91 -13.95
N GLY A 158 27.58 3.83 -14.47
CA GLY A 158 26.50 3.09 -13.80
C GLY A 158 26.96 2.39 -12.53
N ALA A 159 28.08 1.65 -12.60
CA ALA A 159 28.66 0.98 -11.45
C ALA A 159 29.05 1.96 -10.33
N ARG A 160 29.66 3.09 -10.67
CA ARG A 160 29.95 4.16 -9.68
C ARG A 160 28.69 4.72 -9.04
N ALA A 161 27.65 4.96 -9.84
CA ALA A 161 26.38 5.50 -9.33
C ALA A 161 25.70 4.55 -8.34
N VAL A 162 25.68 3.24 -8.65
CA VAL A 162 25.11 2.24 -7.73
C VAL A 162 25.96 2.07 -6.48
N ALA A 163 27.30 2.09 -6.59
CA ALA A 163 28.17 2.05 -5.42
C ALA A 163 27.91 3.25 -4.47
N GLU A 164 27.86 4.48 -5.01
CA GLU A 164 27.57 5.71 -4.26
C GLU A 164 26.18 5.65 -3.58
N LEU A 165 25.19 5.12 -4.29
CA LEU A 165 23.83 4.97 -3.79
C LEU A 165 23.75 3.91 -2.68
N ALA A 166 24.36 2.74 -2.88
CA ALA A 166 24.37 1.67 -1.91
C ALA A 166 25.09 2.09 -0.60
N ASP A 167 26.21 2.80 -0.71
CA ASP A 167 26.87 3.40 0.47
C ASP A 167 25.97 4.41 1.18
N THR A 168 25.23 5.22 0.44
CA THR A 168 24.31 6.23 1.00
C THR A 168 23.14 5.58 1.73
N ILE A 169 22.55 4.55 1.13
CA ILE A 169 21.47 3.77 1.75
C ILE A 169 21.99 3.08 3.01
N ARG A 170 23.17 2.43 2.95
CA ARG A 170 23.79 1.74 4.10
C ARG A 170 24.06 2.68 5.27
N ARG A 171 24.67 3.85 5.03
CA ARG A 171 24.87 4.90 6.05
C ARG A 171 23.56 5.42 6.66
N GLY A 172 22.45 5.31 5.93
CA GLY A 172 21.12 5.64 6.43
C GLY A 172 20.68 4.76 7.60
N ALA A 173 21.20 3.53 7.73
CA ALA A 173 20.97 2.65 8.88
C ALA A 173 21.55 3.24 10.16
N ASP A 174 22.77 3.77 10.08
CA ASP A 174 23.55 4.27 11.21
C ASP A 174 22.99 5.59 11.76
N ALA A 175 22.22 6.31 10.94
CA ALA A 175 21.63 7.61 11.30
C ALA A 175 20.27 7.50 12.02
N GLY A 176 19.78 6.31 12.35
CA GLY A 176 18.54 6.11 13.11
C GLY A 176 17.26 6.65 12.46
N ARG A 177 17.31 7.02 11.18
CA ARG A 177 16.11 7.41 10.41
C ARG A 177 15.21 6.18 10.29
N GLU A 178 13.88 6.36 10.29
CA GLU A 178 12.87 5.32 10.00
C GLU A 178 12.97 4.81 8.53
N GLY A 179 14.18 4.53 8.05
CA GLY A 179 14.42 3.79 6.83
C GLY A 179 14.10 2.34 7.12
N GLY A 180 13.08 1.81 6.44
CA GLY A 180 12.71 0.38 6.46
C GLY A 180 13.88 -0.55 6.15
N GLN A 181 13.70 -1.86 6.02
CA GLN A 181 14.84 -2.81 6.08
C GLN A 181 15.90 -2.71 4.97
N MET A 182 15.70 -1.87 3.94
CA MET A 182 16.64 -1.69 2.82
C MET A 182 18.09 -1.36 3.24
N PRO A 183 18.38 -0.44 4.17
CA PRO A 183 19.75 -0.21 4.65
C PRO A 183 20.40 -1.43 5.28
N ARG A 184 19.64 -2.26 5.99
CA ARG A 184 20.12 -3.51 6.60
C ARG A 184 20.27 -4.64 5.57
N ALA A 185 19.71 -4.48 4.38
CA ALA A 185 19.84 -5.46 3.31
C ALA A 185 21.15 -5.28 2.50
N ILE A 186 21.81 -4.13 2.60
CA ILE A 186 23.06 -3.85 1.89
C ILE A 186 24.23 -4.34 2.72
N GLY A 187 24.84 -5.43 2.28
CA GLY A 187 26.06 -5.99 2.86
C GLY A 187 27.33 -5.36 2.31
N THR A 188 28.34 -6.19 2.07
CA THR A 188 29.62 -5.80 1.48
C THR A 188 29.45 -5.28 0.05
N LEU A 189 30.25 -4.27 -0.32
CA LEU A 189 30.37 -3.77 -1.69
C LEU A 189 31.76 -4.11 -2.22
N LEU A 190 31.84 -4.82 -3.35
CA LEU A 190 33.07 -5.02 -4.09
C LEU A 190 33.09 -4.07 -5.28
N ARG A 191 34.19 -3.34 -5.45
CA ARG A 191 34.36 -2.34 -6.51
C ARG A 191 35.47 -2.81 -7.44
N GLY A 192 35.09 -3.25 -8.64
CA GLY A 192 36.03 -3.51 -9.71
C GLY A 192 36.39 -2.24 -10.47
N SER A 193 37.28 -2.36 -11.45
CA SER A 193 37.70 -1.22 -12.29
C SER A 193 36.53 -0.61 -13.09
N ARG A 194 35.53 -1.44 -13.45
CA ARG A 194 34.37 -1.05 -14.27
C ARG A 194 33.03 -1.51 -13.70
N THR A 195 33.03 -2.22 -12.59
CA THR A 195 31.89 -2.99 -12.08
C THR A 195 31.70 -2.75 -10.59
N VAL A 196 30.50 -3.02 -10.10
CA VAL A 196 30.22 -3.07 -8.66
C VAL A 196 29.37 -4.30 -8.38
N ALA A 197 29.72 -5.03 -7.33
CA ALA A 197 28.93 -6.11 -6.77
C ALA A 197 28.46 -5.68 -5.37
N VAL A 198 27.16 -5.81 -5.11
CA VAL A 198 26.52 -5.49 -3.83
C VAL A 198 25.95 -6.77 -3.24
N HIS A 199 26.46 -7.16 -2.07
CA HIS A 199 26.03 -8.35 -1.35
C HIS A 199 24.67 -8.13 -0.68
N LYS A 200 23.79 -9.12 -0.77
CA LYS A 200 22.45 -9.08 -0.21
C LYS A 200 22.37 -9.75 1.16
N GLN A 201 21.88 -8.99 2.13
CA GLN A 201 21.57 -9.49 3.47
C GLN A 201 20.05 -9.59 3.72
N GLY A 202 19.67 -10.58 4.53
CA GLY A 202 18.30 -10.83 4.98
C GLY A 202 17.33 -11.27 3.87
N SER A 203 16.19 -11.80 4.28
CA SER A 203 15.11 -12.22 3.38
C SER A 203 14.04 -11.15 3.26
N HIS A 204 13.40 -11.07 2.10
CA HIS A 204 12.35 -10.10 1.80
C HIS A 204 11.28 -10.78 0.96
N VAL A 205 10.04 -10.34 1.12
CA VAL A 205 8.89 -10.88 0.38
C VAL A 205 8.32 -9.83 -0.56
N VAL A 206 7.87 -10.29 -1.74
CA VAL A 206 7.26 -9.43 -2.76
C VAL A 206 5.83 -9.12 -2.37
N LYS A 207 5.40 -7.89 -2.64
CA LYS A 207 4.01 -7.43 -2.49
C LYS A 207 3.36 -7.33 -3.86
N LEU A 208 2.22 -7.98 -4.03
CA LEU A 208 1.43 -7.86 -5.25
C LEU A 208 0.49 -6.66 -5.20
N ARG A 209 0.18 -6.17 -6.39
CA ARG A 209 -0.98 -5.33 -6.70
C ARG A 209 -2.08 -6.18 -7.35
N GLU A 210 -3.27 -5.60 -7.44
CA GLU A 210 -4.45 -6.26 -8.00
C GLU A 210 -4.22 -6.86 -9.40
N GLN A 211 -3.50 -6.13 -10.27
CA GLN A 211 -3.19 -6.58 -11.61
C GLN A 211 -2.12 -7.68 -11.68
N ASP A 212 -1.34 -7.90 -10.61
CA ASP A 212 -0.25 -8.86 -10.61
C ASP A 212 -0.71 -10.27 -10.25
N VAL A 213 -1.88 -10.41 -9.61
CA VAL A 213 -2.34 -11.68 -9.02
C VAL A 213 -2.49 -12.78 -10.06
N GLU A 214 -3.21 -12.52 -11.15
CA GLU A 214 -3.46 -13.54 -12.19
C GLU A 214 -2.18 -13.93 -12.96
N PRO A 215 -1.33 -12.99 -13.42
CA PRO A 215 -0.07 -13.35 -14.07
C PRO A 215 0.87 -14.17 -13.16
N VAL A 216 0.96 -13.83 -11.87
CA VAL A 216 1.79 -14.57 -10.91
C VAL A 216 1.19 -15.94 -10.60
N ALA A 217 -0.15 -16.01 -10.42
CA ALA A 217 -0.85 -17.26 -10.19
C ALA A 217 -0.65 -18.25 -11.34
N ALA A 218 -0.77 -17.80 -12.59
CA ALA A 218 -0.56 -18.63 -13.78
C ALA A 218 0.87 -19.21 -13.84
N ARG A 219 1.88 -18.43 -13.45
CA ARG A 219 3.28 -18.85 -13.46
C ARG A 219 3.64 -19.78 -12.30
N ARG A 220 3.03 -19.59 -11.14
CA ARG A 220 3.25 -20.43 -9.94
C ARG A 220 2.34 -21.65 -9.87
N GLY A 221 1.32 -21.73 -10.72
CA GLY A 221 0.30 -22.78 -10.66
C GLY A 221 -0.63 -22.63 -9.45
N TRP A 222 -0.87 -21.40 -8.99
CA TRP A 222 -1.83 -21.16 -7.91
C TRP A 222 -3.26 -21.39 -8.41
N ASP A 223 -4.08 -22.06 -7.60
CA ASP A 223 -5.52 -22.14 -7.83
C ASP A 223 -6.16 -20.81 -7.43
N VAL A 224 -6.24 -19.90 -8.41
CA VAL A 224 -6.89 -18.60 -8.31
C VAL A 224 -7.94 -18.48 -9.40
N ARG A 225 -9.17 -18.12 -9.01
CA ARG A 225 -10.28 -17.88 -9.92
C ARG A 225 -10.89 -16.51 -9.65
N THR A 226 -10.94 -15.68 -10.68
CA THR A 226 -11.74 -14.44 -10.65
C THR A 226 -13.20 -14.78 -10.92
N LEU A 227 -14.08 -14.52 -9.96
CA LEU A 227 -15.52 -14.72 -10.08
C LEU A 227 -16.17 -13.59 -10.86
N ARG A 228 -15.79 -12.36 -10.49
CA ARG A 228 -16.31 -11.13 -11.09
C ARG A 228 -15.25 -10.03 -11.10
N THR A 229 -15.26 -9.24 -12.18
CA THR A 229 -14.48 -8.02 -12.30
C THR A 229 -15.44 -6.86 -12.55
N LEU A 230 -15.39 -5.83 -11.70
CA LEU A 230 -15.92 -4.52 -12.03
C LEU A 230 -14.84 -3.79 -12.85
N PRO A 231 -15.15 -3.34 -14.08
CA PRO A 231 -14.16 -2.70 -14.93
C PRO A 231 -13.69 -1.36 -14.33
N ALA A 232 -12.49 -0.94 -14.73
CA ALA A 232 -12.02 0.40 -14.43
C ALA A 232 -13.02 1.44 -14.95
N SER A 233 -13.29 2.48 -14.17
CA SER A 233 -14.28 3.50 -14.52
C SER A 233 -13.89 4.87 -13.98
N VAL A 234 -14.36 5.92 -14.66
CA VAL A 234 -14.28 7.29 -14.16
C VAL A 234 -15.67 7.69 -13.70
N GLN A 235 -15.84 7.94 -12.40
CA GLN A 235 -17.15 8.24 -11.80
C GLN A 235 -17.20 9.68 -11.30
N PRO A 236 -18.23 10.47 -11.64
CA PRO A 236 -18.39 11.80 -11.08
C PRO A 236 -18.76 11.72 -9.60
N SER A 237 -18.35 12.70 -8.81
CA SER A 237 -18.93 12.92 -7.48
C SER A 237 -20.41 13.24 -7.63
N ARG A 238 -21.27 12.55 -6.87
CA ARG A 238 -22.70 12.88 -6.75
C ARG A 238 -22.95 14.05 -5.80
N ALA A 239 -21.93 14.53 -5.09
CA ALA A 239 -22.03 15.67 -4.19
C ALA A 239 -21.77 16.99 -4.91
N THR A 240 -22.61 17.99 -4.62
CA THR A 240 -22.39 19.40 -4.98
C THR A 240 -21.50 20.04 -3.93
N LEU A 241 -20.27 20.39 -4.31
CA LEU A 241 -19.26 20.88 -3.37
C LEU A 241 -19.28 22.41 -3.23
N SER A 242 -19.23 22.88 -1.97
CA SER A 242 -18.78 24.23 -1.63
C SER A 242 -17.72 24.20 -0.52
N THR A 243 -16.84 25.21 -0.49
CA THR A 243 -15.78 25.30 0.53
C THR A 243 -15.43 26.75 0.84
N ASN A 244 -15.08 27.03 2.10
CA ASN A 244 -14.58 28.34 2.52
C ASN A 244 -13.11 28.58 2.08
N ARG A 245 -12.38 27.53 1.66
CA ARG A 245 -10.96 27.60 1.25
C ARG A 245 -10.76 26.89 -0.10
N ARG A 246 -11.04 27.59 -1.20
CA ARG A 246 -10.94 27.04 -2.56
C ARG A 246 -9.53 26.56 -2.90
N GLU A 247 -8.50 27.26 -2.44
CA GLU A 247 -7.10 26.91 -2.65
C GLU A 247 -6.67 25.63 -1.90
N ARG A 248 -7.51 25.10 -1.01
CA ARG A 248 -7.27 23.84 -0.27
C ARG A 248 -8.19 22.71 -0.74
N ALA A 249 -8.99 22.96 -1.77
CA ALA A 249 -9.98 22.03 -2.32
C ALA A 249 -9.39 20.96 -3.24
N GLU A 250 -8.07 20.94 -3.48
CA GLU A 250 -7.41 19.99 -4.37
C GLU A 250 -7.70 18.51 -4.02
N ARG A 251 -8.04 18.23 -2.76
CA ARG A 251 -8.42 16.89 -2.26
C ARG A 251 -9.89 16.52 -2.47
N LEU A 252 -10.69 17.45 -3.00
CA LEU A 252 -12.15 17.35 -3.18
C LEU A 252 -12.44 17.24 -4.68
N PHE A 253 -12.15 16.06 -5.22
CA PHE A 253 -12.19 15.77 -6.66
C PHE A 253 -13.63 15.68 -7.17
N THR A 254 -13.90 16.27 -8.34
CA THR A 254 -15.21 16.16 -8.99
C THR A 254 -15.41 14.85 -9.76
N ARG A 255 -14.33 14.10 -9.99
CA ARG A 255 -14.31 12.79 -10.65
C ARG A 255 -13.28 11.87 -9.98
N PHE A 256 -13.58 10.58 -9.94
CA PHE A 256 -12.73 9.54 -9.38
C PHE A 256 -12.32 8.53 -10.44
N ASP A 257 -11.03 8.28 -10.56
CA ASP A 257 -10.50 7.15 -11.33
C ASP A 257 -10.57 5.90 -10.45
N VAL A 258 -11.57 5.06 -10.69
CA VAL A 258 -11.75 3.79 -9.98
C VAL A 258 -11.00 2.70 -10.75
N PRO A 259 -10.00 2.02 -10.14
CA PRO A 259 -9.31 0.90 -10.78
C PRO A 259 -10.27 -0.28 -11.00
N PRO A 260 -9.90 -1.28 -11.80
CA PRO A 260 -10.68 -2.52 -11.84
C PRO A 260 -10.71 -3.16 -10.45
N LEU A 261 -11.87 -3.66 -10.05
CA LEU A 261 -12.11 -4.30 -8.75
C LEU A 261 -12.45 -5.76 -8.98
N HIS A 262 -11.92 -6.65 -8.16
CA HIS A 262 -12.00 -8.08 -8.39
C HIS A 262 -12.61 -8.80 -7.18
N LEU A 263 -13.45 -9.79 -7.48
CA LEU A 263 -13.88 -10.82 -6.56
C LEU A 263 -13.15 -12.11 -6.95
N ARG A 264 -12.34 -12.66 -6.04
CA ARG A 264 -11.49 -13.82 -6.32
C ARG A 264 -11.63 -14.91 -5.28
N GLU A 265 -11.54 -16.15 -5.73
CA GLU A 265 -11.35 -17.34 -4.93
C GLU A 265 -9.91 -17.81 -5.07
N GLN A 266 -9.30 -18.22 -3.96
CA GLN A 266 -7.92 -18.66 -3.92
C GLN A 266 -7.78 -19.82 -2.93
N ARG A 267 -6.98 -20.83 -3.27
CA ARG A 267 -6.69 -21.93 -2.34
C ARG A 267 -5.37 -21.79 -1.61
N HIS A 268 -5.32 -22.39 -0.42
CA HIS A 268 -4.12 -22.51 0.41
C HIS A 268 -3.45 -21.16 0.71
N VAL A 269 -4.27 -20.17 1.07
CA VAL A 269 -3.80 -18.82 1.41
C VAL A 269 -3.49 -18.75 2.89
N VAL A 270 -2.31 -18.28 3.24
CA VAL A 270 -2.01 -17.93 4.64
C VAL A 270 -2.73 -16.64 4.99
N CYS A 271 -3.60 -16.69 6.00
CA CYS A 271 -4.26 -15.53 6.58
C CYS A 271 -3.69 -15.31 7.99
N ALA A 272 -3.37 -14.07 8.34
CA ALA A 272 -2.90 -13.69 9.66
C ALA A 272 -3.56 -12.38 10.10
N PRO A 273 -3.63 -12.10 11.42
CA PRO A 273 -4.22 -10.87 11.94
C PRO A 273 -3.62 -9.61 11.31
N LEU A 274 -4.34 -8.49 11.42
CA LEU A 274 -4.00 -7.21 10.80
C LEU A 274 -4.04 -7.28 9.27
N GLN A 275 -5.05 -7.98 8.75
CA GLN A 275 -5.43 -8.07 7.34
C GLN A 275 -4.46 -8.88 6.46
N LEU A 276 -3.41 -9.49 7.01
CA LEU A 276 -2.35 -10.09 6.22
C LEU A 276 -2.81 -11.37 5.50
N THR A 277 -2.60 -11.40 4.18
CA THR A 277 -2.87 -12.55 3.30
C THR A 277 -1.68 -12.83 2.41
N MET A 278 -1.25 -14.10 2.34
CA MET A 278 -0.05 -14.50 1.60
C MET A 278 -0.24 -15.83 0.88
N ALA A 279 0.35 -15.96 -0.31
CA ALA A 279 0.45 -17.22 -1.05
C ALA A 279 1.92 -17.48 -1.40
N ASP A 280 2.45 -18.66 -1.05
CA ASP A 280 3.86 -19.04 -1.25
C ASP A 280 4.86 -17.92 -0.93
N TRP A 281 4.70 -17.31 0.24
CA TRP A 281 5.53 -16.22 0.75
C TRP A 281 5.55 -14.96 -0.13
N VAL A 282 4.47 -14.72 -0.85
CA VAL A 282 4.17 -13.47 -1.56
C VAL A 282 2.96 -12.82 -0.91
N VAL A 283 3.03 -11.53 -0.64
CA VAL A 283 1.94 -10.77 0.01
C VAL A 283 0.88 -10.39 -1.02
N LEU A 284 -0.36 -10.79 -0.76
CA LEU A 284 -1.50 -10.54 -1.64
C LEU A 284 -2.06 -9.12 -1.45
N PRO A 285 -2.74 -8.55 -2.47
CA PRO A 285 -3.27 -7.17 -2.40
C PRO A 285 -4.27 -6.96 -1.27
N SER A 286 -5.02 -8.01 -0.91
CA SER A 286 -5.95 -8.02 0.22
C SER A 286 -5.30 -7.70 1.56
N SER A 287 -3.96 -7.72 1.65
CA SER A 287 -3.17 -7.36 2.85
C SER A 287 -3.07 -5.87 3.16
N PHE A 288 -3.51 -5.01 2.25
CA PHE A 288 -3.29 -3.57 2.36
C PHE A 288 -4.61 -2.85 2.58
N HIS A 289 -4.64 -1.94 3.55
CA HIS A 289 -5.72 -0.98 3.73
C HIS A 289 -5.85 -0.01 2.54
N HIS A 290 -4.76 0.20 1.78
CA HIS A 290 -4.73 1.05 0.59
C HIS A 290 -4.02 0.32 -0.57
N PRO A 291 -4.66 -0.68 -1.21
CA PRO A 291 -4.02 -1.52 -2.23
C PRO A 291 -3.62 -0.75 -3.50
N SER A 292 -4.28 0.37 -3.80
CA SER A 292 -3.98 1.23 -4.95
C SER A 292 -2.89 2.28 -4.66
N ALA A 293 -2.31 2.29 -3.47
CA ALA A 293 -1.22 3.22 -3.14
C ALA A 293 0.07 2.87 -3.91
N THR A 294 0.76 3.91 -4.39
CA THR A 294 2.07 3.73 -5.07
C THR A 294 3.08 2.98 -4.23
N ARG A 295 3.03 3.17 -2.90
CA ARG A 295 3.77 2.41 -1.88
C ARG A 295 2.80 1.86 -0.84
N THR A 296 2.41 0.60 -1.02
CA THR A 296 1.58 -0.13 -0.06
C THR A 296 2.32 -0.38 1.26
N ARG A 297 1.59 -0.26 2.35
CA ARG A 297 2.03 -0.50 3.73
C ARG A 297 0.96 -1.34 4.42
N SER A 298 1.40 -2.18 5.34
CA SER A 298 0.54 -2.95 6.23
C SER A 298 1.13 -2.88 7.64
N ARG A 299 0.29 -2.79 8.66
CA ARG A 299 0.69 -2.88 10.08
C ARG A 299 1.22 -4.25 10.47
N ALA A 300 0.89 -5.30 9.71
CA ALA A 300 1.41 -6.64 9.93
C ALA A 300 2.87 -6.81 9.48
N LEU A 301 3.42 -5.84 8.73
CA LEU A 301 4.64 -6.02 7.95
C LEU A 301 5.63 -4.86 8.14
N THR A 302 6.92 -5.16 8.05
CA THR A 302 7.97 -4.13 8.09
C THR A 302 8.32 -3.67 6.67
N GLY A 303 7.76 -2.53 6.24
CA GLY A 303 7.90 -2.08 4.85
C GLY A 303 9.35 -1.84 4.38
N SER A 304 9.71 -2.41 3.23
CA SER A 304 11.07 -2.37 2.66
C SER A 304 11.00 -1.98 1.18
N GLY A 305 11.17 -0.69 0.88
CA GLY A 305 11.03 -0.20 -0.49
C GLY A 305 9.59 -0.19 -1.02
N GLN A 306 9.44 -0.19 -2.35
CA GLN A 306 8.15 -0.08 -3.03
C GLN A 306 7.47 -1.44 -3.20
N TRP A 307 8.17 -2.42 -3.76
CA TRP A 307 7.64 -3.74 -4.12
C TRP A 307 7.86 -4.80 -3.04
N PHE A 308 8.66 -4.49 -2.02
CA PHE A 308 9.07 -5.47 -1.03
C PHE A 308 8.63 -5.06 0.38
N THR A 309 8.75 -6.02 1.27
CA THR A 309 8.63 -5.90 2.70
C THR A 309 9.55 -6.92 3.35
N GLY A 310 9.89 -6.69 4.61
CA GLY A 310 10.44 -7.75 5.44
C GLY A 310 9.47 -8.90 5.59
N GLU A 311 10.03 -10.07 5.92
CA GLU A 311 9.26 -11.23 6.34
C GLU A 311 8.36 -10.88 7.53
N PRO A 312 7.19 -11.54 7.65
CA PRO A 312 6.39 -11.45 8.86
C PRO A 312 7.20 -11.95 10.07
N SER A 313 6.80 -11.52 11.27
CA SER A 313 7.48 -11.89 12.51
C SER A 313 7.33 -13.36 12.92
N TRP A 314 6.41 -14.08 12.29
CA TRP A 314 6.15 -15.50 12.48
C TRP A 314 6.81 -16.33 11.37
N SER A 315 7.28 -17.54 11.73
CA SER A 315 8.02 -18.41 10.79
C SER A 315 7.14 -19.41 10.03
N ARG A 316 5.99 -19.80 10.60
CA ARG A 316 5.02 -20.69 9.95
C ARG A 316 3.60 -20.46 10.49
N PRO A 317 2.56 -20.80 9.70
CA PRO A 317 1.19 -20.88 10.19
C PRO A 317 1.05 -21.88 11.34
N SER A 318 0.17 -21.59 12.30
CA SER A 318 -0.12 -22.42 13.46
C SER A 318 -1.01 -23.62 13.14
N GLY A 319 -1.85 -23.50 12.10
CA GLY A 319 -2.83 -24.51 11.72
C GLY A 319 -3.47 -24.27 10.37
N ARG A 320 -4.55 -25.02 10.11
CA ARG A 320 -5.39 -24.90 8.92
C ARG A 320 -6.83 -24.61 9.31
N LEU A 321 -7.51 -23.84 8.48
CA LEU A 321 -8.96 -23.66 8.54
C LEU A 321 -9.59 -24.29 7.30
N ASP A 322 -10.44 -25.29 7.56
CA ASP A 322 -11.19 -25.99 6.53
C ASP A 322 -12.46 -25.21 6.16
N GLY A 323 -12.81 -25.29 4.87
CA GLY A 323 -14.00 -24.65 4.29
C GLY A 323 -13.73 -23.27 3.67
N PRO A 324 -14.78 -22.66 3.08
CA PRO A 324 -14.70 -21.36 2.44
C PRO A 324 -14.79 -20.21 3.44
N PHE A 325 -13.92 -19.22 3.29
CA PHE A 325 -13.93 -18.01 4.10
C PHE A 325 -13.91 -16.74 3.25
N PHE A 326 -14.73 -15.75 3.62
CA PHE A 326 -14.70 -14.40 3.06
C PHE A 326 -13.79 -13.52 3.90
N HIS A 327 -12.76 -12.94 3.28
CA HIS A 327 -11.78 -12.11 3.98
C HIS A 327 -12.34 -10.72 4.28
N LEU A 328 -12.67 -10.46 5.54
CA LEU A 328 -13.14 -9.16 6.05
C LEU A 328 -12.31 -8.69 7.25
N ASP A 329 -11.03 -9.06 7.30
CA ASP A 329 -10.11 -8.59 8.33
C ASP A 329 -9.63 -7.15 8.06
N SER A 330 -9.13 -6.49 9.10
CA SER A 330 -8.74 -5.08 9.11
C SER A 330 -7.39 -4.86 9.75
N GLU A 331 -6.61 -3.91 9.22
CA GLU A 331 -5.43 -3.39 9.90
C GLU A 331 -5.78 -2.61 11.20
N PHE A 332 -7.06 -2.29 11.40
CA PHE A 332 -7.55 -1.52 12.54
C PHE A 332 -8.73 -2.24 13.23
N PRO A 333 -8.50 -3.41 13.87
CA PRO A 333 -9.55 -4.13 14.59
C PRO A 333 -10.30 -3.22 15.57
N ARG A 334 -11.63 -3.36 15.64
CA ARG A 334 -12.53 -2.55 16.48
C ARG A 334 -12.53 -1.04 16.19
N HIS A 335 -11.98 -0.59 15.07
CA HIS A 335 -12.05 0.82 14.71
C HIS A 335 -13.31 1.13 13.90
N PHE A 336 -14.29 1.78 14.54
CA PHE A 336 -15.59 2.14 13.96
C PHE A 336 -15.50 2.77 12.57
N GLY A 337 -14.64 3.78 12.40
CA GLY A 337 -14.48 4.45 11.11
C GLY A 337 -14.06 3.50 9.99
N HIS A 338 -12.96 2.77 10.18
CA HIS A 338 -12.45 1.80 9.21
C HIS A 338 -13.41 0.66 8.88
N LEU A 339 -14.21 0.21 9.86
CA LEU A 339 -15.26 -0.76 9.57
C LEU A 339 -16.30 -0.18 8.60
N LEU A 340 -16.85 1.01 8.89
CA LEU A 340 -17.89 1.64 8.06
C LEU A 340 -17.41 2.10 6.68
N THR A 341 -16.12 2.38 6.52
CA THR A 341 -15.56 2.83 5.24
C THR A 341 -14.87 1.71 4.48
N GLU A 342 -13.73 1.21 4.93
CA GLU A 342 -12.86 0.34 4.13
C GLU A 342 -13.17 -1.16 4.23
N ASP A 343 -13.70 -1.64 5.36
CA ASP A 343 -14.00 -3.07 5.53
C ASP A 343 -15.32 -3.44 4.84
N VAL A 344 -16.43 -2.77 5.17
CA VAL A 344 -17.74 -3.06 4.53
C VAL A 344 -17.73 -2.80 3.02
N ALA A 345 -16.80 -1.97 2.53
CA ALA A 345 -16.58 -1.77 1.10
C ALA A 345 -16.10 -3.01 0.33
N LYS A 346 -15.83 -4.12 1.01
CA LYS A 346 -15.55 -5.43 0.40
C LYS A 346 -16.81 -6.29 0.25
N LEU A 347 -17.90 -5.97 0.95
CA LEU A 347 -19.12 -6.81 1.00
C LEU A 347 -19.89 -6.90 -0.33
N TRP A 348 -19.54 -6.09 -1.34
CA TRP A 348 -20.14 -6.20 -2.68
C TRP A 348 -19.98 -7.59 -3.33
N GLY A 349 -18.99 -8.38 -2.89
CA GLY A 349 -18.77 -9.75 -3.33
C GLY A 349 -19.40 -10.83 -2.44
N TRP A 350 -20.02 -10.47 -1.31
CA TRP A 350 -20.51 -11.43 -0.32
C TRP A 350 -21.61 -12.34 -0.88
N ASP A 351 -22.64 -11.78 -1.50
CA ASP A 351 -23.79 -12.57 -1.96
C ASP A 351 -23.41 -13.57 -3.05
N GLU A 352 -22.58 -13.15 -4.00
CA GLU A 352 -22.09 -14.02 -5.07
C GLU A 352 -21.21 -15.15 -4.50
N ALA A 353 -20.36 -14.82 -3.52
CA ALA A 353 -19.55 -15.80 -2.81
C ALA A 353 -20.41 -16.79 -2.00
N LYS A 354 -21.44 -16.31 -1.29
CA LYS A 354 -22.35 -17.10 -0.45
C LYS A 354 -23.28 -17.98 -1.28
N GLN A 355 -23.73 -17.50 -2.44
CA GLN A 355 -24.49 -18.30 -3.40
C GLN A 355 -23.66 -19.49 -3.90
N ARG A 356 -22.37 -19.27 -4.11
CA ARG A 356 -21.44 -20.29 -4.59
C ARG A 356 -20.99 -21.26 -3.50
N HIS A 357 -20.83 -20.76 -2.28
CA HIS A 357 -20.42 -21.50 -1.09
C HIS A 357 -21.42 -21.26 0.04
N PRO A 358 -22.48 -22.08 0.17
CA PRO A 358 -23.51 -21.87 1.19
C PRO A 358 -22.97 -21.89 2.64
N ASP A 359 -21.86 -22.60 2.88
CA ASP A 359 -21.15 -22.69 4.16
C ASP A 359 -20.09 -21.59 4.36
N LEU A 360 -20.03 -20.58 3.47
CA LEU A 360 -19.09 -19.46 3.57
C LEU A 360 -19.24 -18.70 4.90
N ARG A 361 -18.11 -18.48 5.57
CA ARG A 361 -18.00 -17.72 6.82
C ARG A 361 -17.11 -16.50 6.65
N VAL A 362 -17.31 -15.45 7.44
CA VAL A 362 -16.41 -14.30 7.50
C VAL A 362 -15.17 -14.64 8.32
N LEU A 363 -13.99 -14.32 7.81
CA LEU A 363 -12.72 -14.38 8.56
C LEU A 363 -12.26 -12.96 8.90
N ARG A 364 -12.14 -12.67 10.21
CA ARG A 364 -11.78 -11.35 10.75
C ARG A 364 -11.03 -11.50 12.07
N SER A 365 -10.09 -10.62 12.37
CA SER A 365 -9.39 -10.61 13.66
C SER A 365 -10.04 -9.65 14.65
N SER A 366 -10.16 -10.08 15.91
CA SER A 366 -10.50 -9.19 17.04
C SER A 366 -9.30 -8.33 17.51
N GLY A 367 -8.11 -8.58 16.96
CA GLY A 367 -6.86 -7.96 17.36
C GLY A 367 -6.49 -8.29 18.81
N ASP A 368 -5.78 -7.37 19.46
CA ASP A 368 -5.34 -7.54 20.86
C ASP A 368 -6.50 -7.57 21.88
N HIS A 369 -7.75 -7.38 21.43
CA HIS A 369 -8.92 -7.37 22.30
C HIS A 369 -9.44 -8.77 22.64
N GLY A 370 -9.16 -9.77 21.80
CA GLY A 370 -9.57 -11.18 22.01
C GLY A 370 -11.07 -11.47 21.86
N HIS A 371 -11.88 -10.48 21.51
CA HIS A 371 -13.31 -10.59 21.20
C HIS A 371 -13.75 -9.42 20.31
N PHE A 372 -14.77 -9.66 19.47
CA PHE A 372 -15.42 -8.61 18.68
C PHE A 372 -16.26 -7.70 19.57
N ALA A 373 -16.37 -6.42 19.19
CA ALA A 373 -17.32 -5.55 19.86
C ALA A 373 -18.76 -5.87 19.41
N PRO A 374 -19.79 -5.74 20.29
CA PRO A 374 -21.17 -6.06 19.92
C PRO A 374 -21.67 -5.32 18.67
N TRP A 375 -21.30 -4.05 18.51
CA TRP A 375 -21.66 -3.25 17.34
C TRP A 375 -21.01 -3.74 16.03
N GLU A 376 -19.87 -4.43 16.07
CA GLU A 376 -19.29 -5.02 14.85
C GLU A 376 -20.17 -6.17 14.36
N LEU A 377 -20.60 -7.04 15.28
CA LEU A 377 -21.47 -8.18 14.99
C LEU A 377 -22.88 -7.73 14.61
N GLU A 378 -23.41 -6.71 15.29
CA GLU A 378 -24.70 -6.09 14.94
C GLU A 378 -24.68 -5.48 13.53
N LEU A 379 -23.58 -4.82 13.13
CA LEU A 379 -23.42 -4.28 11.78
C LEU A 379 -23.40 -5.39 10.73
N LEU A 380 -22.65 -6.48 10.97
CA LEU A 380 -22.59 -7.63 10.07
C LEU A 380 -23.94 -8.38 10.01
N GLY A 381 -24.62 -8.52 11.15
CA GLY A 381 -25.98 -9.05 11.26
C GLY A 381 -26.98 -8.25 10.43
N GLY A 382 -26.86 -6.92 10.43
CA GLY A 382 -27.64 -6.03 9.56
C GLY A 382 -27.39 -6.25 8.07
N TYR A 383 -26.23 -6.78 7.68
CA TYR A 383 -25.99 -7.22 6.31
C TYR A 383 -26.52 -8.64 6.02
N GLY A 384 -26.97 -9.37 7.03
CA GLY A 384 -27.39 -10.77 6.94
C GLY A 384 -26.26 -11.77 7.15
N ILE A 385 -25.22 -11.39 7.90
CA ILE A 385 -24.12 -12.29 8.31
C ILE A 385 -24.32 -12.61 9.80
N GLY A 386 -24.62 -13.86 10.12
CA GLY A 386 -24.83 -14.31 11.50
C GLY A 386 -23.55 -14.23 12.34
N GLU A 387 -23.70 -14.07 13.66
CA GLU A 387 -22.56 -14.09 14.60
C GLU A 387 -21.80 -15.43 14.55
N ASP A 388 -22.51 -16.53 14.35
CA ASP A 388 -21.96 -17.87 14.17
C ASP A 388 -21.22 -18.06 12.84
N GLU A 389 -21.42 -17.14 11.89
CA GLU A 389 -20.71 -17.09 10.62
C GLU A 389 -19.42 -16.27 10.69
N VAL A 390 -19.09 -15.65 11.83
CA VAL A 390 -17.86 -14.85 12.01
C VAL A 390 -16.80 -15.64 12.77
N VAL A 391 -15.67 -15.89 12.13
CA VAL A 391 -14.54 -16.63 12.70
C VAL A 391 -13.41 -15.67 13.06
N ASP A 392 -12.99 -15.72 14.33
CA ASP A 392 -11.92 -14.89 14.89
C ASP A 392 -10.53 -15.41 14.51
N LEU A 393 -9.86 -14.68 13.62
CA LEU A 393 -8.49 -14.90 13.19
C LEU A 393 -7.52 -14.36 14.26
N ARG A 394 -7.03 -15.25 15.12
CA ARG A 394 -6.12 -14.89 16.24
C ARG A 394 -4.65 -15.10 15.94
N GLU A 395 -4.35 -15.98 15.00
CA GLU A 395 -2.99 -16.39 14.65
C GLU A 395 -2.90 -16.73 13.17
N PRO A 396 -1.68 -16.79 12.60
CA PRO A 396 -1.49 -17.12 11.19
C PRO A 396 -1.96 -18.56 10.89
N VAL A 397 -2.88 -18.73 9.95
CA VAL A 397 -3.43 -20.04 9.55
C VAL A 397 -3.44 -20.18 8.03
N ILE A 398 -3.41 -21.40 7.53
CA ILE A 398 -3.67 -21.68 6.11
C ILE A 398 -5.16 -21.87 5.93
N VAL A 399 -5.76 -21.07 5.06
CA VAL A 399 -7.16 -21.19 4.66
C VAL A 399 -7.23 -21.97 3.34
N ASP A 400 -8.00 -23.05 3.33
CA ASP A 400 -8.08 -23.92 2.16
C ASP A 400 -8.80 -23.27 0.97
N LEU A 401 -9.79 -22.42 1.22
CA LEU A 401 -10.48 -21.62 0.22
C LEU A 401 -10.80 -20.23 0.77
N LEU A 402 -10.11 -19.21 0.27
CA LEU A 402 -10.32 -17.81 0.64
C LEU A 402 -10.98 -17.06 -0.51
N VAL A 403 -12.06 -16.36 -0.20
CA VAL A 403 -12.71 -15.38 -1.07
C VAL A 403 -12.26 -13.98 -0.67
N THR A 404 -11.76 -13.20 -1.61
CA THR A 404 -11.34 -11.82 -1.41
C THR A 404 -12.07 -10.89 -2.38
N ALA A 405 -12.43 -9.71 -1.92
CA ALA A 405 -13.01 -8.65 -2.74
C ALA A 405 -12.16 -7.38 -2.63
N SER A 406 -11.85 -6.75 -3.76
CA SER A 406 -11.18 -5.44 -3.77
C SER A 406 -12.05 -4.39 -3.07
N GLN A 407 -11.41 -3.45 -2.38
CA GLN A 407 -12.12 -2.37 -1.66
C GLN A 407 -12.73 -1.37 -2.63
N GLN A 408 -14.03 -1.10 -2.49
CA GLN A 408 -14.70 -0.04 -3.24
C GLN A 408 -14.44 1.38 -2.69
N PHE A 409 -13.93 1.50 -1.46
CA PHE A 409 -13.65 2.76 -0.77
C PHE A 409 -12.15 2.87 -0.47
N HIS A 410 -11.50 3.93 -0.96
CA HIS A 410 -10.06 4.10 -0.80
C HIS A 410 -9.69 5.57 -0.51
N ASN A 411 -9.18 5.85 0.68
CA ASN A 411 -8.79 7.20 1.13
C ASN A 411 -7.27 7.37 1.27
N GLY A 412 -6.52 6.79 0.33
CA GLY A 412 -5.06 6.93 0.23
C GLY A 412 -4.62 8.16 -0.57
N LYS A 413 -3.45 8.07 -1.23
CA LYS A 413 -2.98 9.12 -2.17
C LYS A 413 -3.88 9.19 -3.41
N VAL A 414 -4.14 8.04 -4.01
CA VAL A 414 -5.26 7.85 -4.95
C VAL A 414 -6.52 7.78 -4.09
N ARG A 415 -7.58 8.48 -4.49
CA ARG A 415 -8.85 8.48 -3.75
C ARG A 415 -9.99 8.14 -4.66
N TYR A 416 -10.85 7.23 -4.22
CA TYR A 416 -12.08 6.89 -4.91
C TYR A 416 -13.09 6.27 -3.93
N ALA A 417 -14.36 6.36 -4.30
CA ALA A 417 -15.44 5.59 -3.73
C ALA A 417 -16.33 5.14 -4.90
N HIS A 418 -16.47 3.83 -5.10
CA HIS A 418 -17.29 3.28 -6.19
C HIS A 418 -18.78 3.46 -5.89
N GLY A 419 -19.59 3.88 -6.86
CA GLY A 419 -21.02 4.18 -6.68
C GLY A 419 -21.85 3.03 -6.12
N ASP A 420 -21.52 1.78 -6.46
CA ASP A 420 -22.18 0.57 -5.93
C ASP A 420 -22.11 0.44 -4.39
N LEU A 421 -21.23 1.17 -3.70
CA LEU A 421 -21.24 1.26 -2.24
C LEU A 421 -22.59 1.72 -1.68
N ALA A 422 -23.34 2.52 -2.43
CA ALA A 422 -24.68 2.92 -2.04
C ALA A 422 -25.59 1.72 -1.76
N THR A 423 -25.45 0.62 -2.52
CA THR A 423 -26.22 -0.61 -2.31
C THR A 423 -25.79 -1.33 -1.03
N VAL A 424 -24.49 -1.38 -0.75
CA VAL A 424 -23.95 -1.97 0.49
C VAL A 424 -24.46 -1.20 1.70
N TRP A 425 -24.36 0.13 1.68
CA TRP A 425 -24.80 0.99 2.78
C TRP A 425 -26.31 1.00 2.96
N ALA A 426 -27.08 0.98 1.86
CA ALA A 426 -28.54 0.86 1.92
C ALA A 426 -28.96 -0.46 2.60
N ARG A 427 -28.33 -1.59 2.25
CA ARG A 427 -28.62 -2.87 2.91
C ARG A 427 -28.28 -2.85 4.40
N LEU A 428 -27.11 -2.31 4.78
CA LEU A 428 -26.74 -2.15 6.20
C LEU A 428 -27.77 -1.29 6.95
N ARG A 429 -28.14 -0.14 6.38
CA ARG A 429 -29.20 0.71 6.93
C ARG A 429 -30.49 -0.08 7.07
N ASP A 430 -30.88 -0.85 6.06
CA ASP A 430 -32.18 -1.48 5.98
C ASP A 430 -32.32 -2.74 6.86
N GLY A 431 -31.22 -3.42 7.16
CA GLY A 431 -31.20 -4.56 8.06
C GLY A 431 -30.99 -4.22 9.53
N ILE A 432 -30.69 -2.95 9.86
CA ILE A 432 -30.55 -2.47 11.24
C ILE A 432 -31.73 -1.54 11.54
N ARG A 433 -32.43 -1.78 12.65
CA ARG A 433 -33.60 -1.00 13.06
C ARG A 433 -33.52 -0.67 14.53
N SER A 434 -33.75 0.59 14.87
CA SER A 434 -34.07 0.99 16.23
C SER A 434 -35.59 1.16 16.37
N GLY A 435 -36.11 0.95 17.57
CA GLY A 435 -37.48 1.33 17.93
C GLY A 435 -37.53 2.45 18.98
N THR A 436 -36.38 3.05 19.29
CA THR A 436 -36.19 3.78 20.56
C THR A 436 -35.81 5.25 20.40
N VAL A 437 -35.50 5.71 19.18
CA VAL A 437 -35.05 7.10 18.94
C VAL A 437 -36.01 7.85 18.03
N SER A 438 -36.29 9.11 18.37
CA SER A 438 -37.06 10.01 17.51
C SER A 438 -36.23 10.46 16.32
N SER A 439 -36.80 10.40 15.12
CA SER A 439 -36.18 10.95 13.90
C SER A 439 -36.02 12.46 14.01
N HIS A 440 -34.84 12.97 13.66
CA HIS A 440 -34.57 14.40 13.56
C HIS A 440 -34.10 14.71 12.15
N GLU A 441 -34.75 15.69 11.51
CA GLU A 441 -34.39 16.10 10.16
C GLU A 441 -32.99 16.77 10.11
N ARG A 442 -32.68 17.58 11.13
CA ARG A 442 -31.44 18.36 11.26
C ARG A 442 -30.64 17.92 12.49
N VAL A 443 -29.43 17.43 12.29
CA VAL A 443 -28.56 16.96 13.38
C VAL A 443 -27.17 17.59 13.30
N PHE A 444 -26.63 17.99 14.46
CA PHE A 444 -25.25 18.45 14.59
C PHE A 444 -24.44 17.38 15.32
N ILE A 445 -23.55 16.71 14.58
CA ILE A 445 -22.68 15.67 15.10
C ILE A 445 -21.48 16.32 15.77
N THR A 446 -21.50 16.28 17.10
CA THR A 446 -20.37 16.69 17.91
C THR A 446 -19.53 15.49 18.30
N ARG A 447 -18.55 15.71 19.16
CA ARG A 447 -17.64 14.70 19.68
C ARG A 447 -17.16 15.08 21.07
N SER A 448 -16.99 14.09 21.93
CA SER A 448 -16.28 14.25 23.20
C SER A 448 -14.85 14.73 22.95
N ALA A 449 -14.31 15.58 23.84
CA ALA A 449 -12.99 16.18 23.67
C ALA A 449 -11.92 15.10 23.46
N ALA A 450 -11.33 15.07 22.26
CA ALA A 450 -10.40 14.05 21.79
C ALA A 450 -9.38 14.65 20.79
N LYS A 451 -8.83 13.83 19.89
CA LYS A 451 -8.01 14.27 18.74
C LYS A 451 -8.81 15.22 17.86
N ARG A 452 -8.21 16.34 17.41
CA ARG A 452 -8.87 17.36 16.57
C ARG A 452 -10.08 17.99 17.26
N SER A 453 -9.96 18.40 18.52
CA SER A 453 -11.05 19.09 19.21
C SER A 453 -11.21 20.53 18.74
N CYS A 454 -12.46 20.98 18.57
CA CYS A 454 -12.78 22.38 18.35
C CYS A 454 -12.73 23.14 19.69
N ARG A 455 -11.87 24.16 19.80
CA ARG A 455 -11.62 24.91 21.05
C ARG A 455 -12.85 25.72 21.49
N ASN A 456 -13.60 26.26 20.52
CA ASN A 456 -14.84 27.01 20.72
C ASN A 456 -16.07 26.15 20.41
N ARG A 457 -15.99 24.84 20.68
CA ARG A 457 -17.07 23.86 20.46
C ARG A 457 -18.43 24.32 20.98
N ALA A 458 -18.50 24.79 22.23
CA ALA A 458 -19.76 25.21 22.85
C ALA A 458 -20.45 26.36 22.10
N ALA A 459 -19.68 27.30 21.55
CA ALA A 459 -20.24 28.40 20.76
C ALA A 459 -20.79 27.90 19.41
N VAL A 460 -20.08 26.96 18.77
CA VAL A 460 -20.54 26.34 17.51
C VAL A 460 -21.79 25.51 17.75
N GLU A 461 -21.82 24.68 18.80
CA GLU A 461 -23.00 23.89 19.17
C GLU A 461 -24.22 24.79 19.46
N ALA A 462 -24.02 25.90 20.17
CA ALA A 462 -25.08 26.87 20.42
C ALA A 462 -25.62 27.53 19.13
N LEU A 463 -24.74 27.85 18.17
CA LEU A 463 -25.14 28.40 16.87
C LEU A 463 -26.03 27.41 16.11
N PHE A 464 -25.64 26.14 15.99
CA PHE A 464 -26.44 25.13 15.30
C PHE A 464 -27.73 24.80 16.06
N ALA A 465 -27.70 24.72 17.39
CA ALA A 465 -28.90 24.50 18.20
C ALA A 465 -29.93 25.63 18.02
N ALA A 466 -29.47 26.89 17.95
CA ALA A 466 -30.34 28.04 17.66
C ALA A 466 -30.97 27.99 16.26
N ARG A 467 -30.38 27.21 15.34
CA ARG A 467 -30.86 26.96 13.97
C ARG A 467 -31.66 25.65 13.84
N GLY A 468 -32.12 25.10 14.98
CA GLY A 468 -33.00 23.93 15.03
C GLY A 468 -32.30 22.58 14.89
N PHE A 469 -30.96 22.53 14.98
CA PHE A 469 -30.23 21.27 14.93
C PHE A 469 -30.27 20.55 16.29
N HIS A 470 -30.51 19.25 16.26
CA HIS A 470 -30.31 18.40 17.42
C HIS A 470 -28.82 18.04 17.58
N VAL A 471 -28.18 18.47 18.68
CA VAL A 471 -26.76 18.22 18.94
C VAL A 471 -26.57 16.80 19.50
N VAL A 472 -25.78 15.97 18.82
CA VAL A 472 -25.65 14.54 19.12
C VAL A 472 -24.19 14.12 19.31
N HIS A 473 -23.96 13.23 20.27
CA HIS A 473 -22.72 12.48 20.49
C HIS A 473 -22.89 11.01 20.07
N PRO A 474 -22.60 10.63 18.81
CA PRO A 474 -22.86 9.27 18.33
C PRO A 474 -22.12 8.20 19.14
N GLU A 475 -20.95 8.51 19.70
CA GLU A 475 -20.17 7.58 20.51
C GLU A 475 -20.87 7.11 21.79
N THR A 476 -21.95 7.78 22.19
CA THR A 476 -22.77 7.43 23.37
C THR A 476 -24.00 6.58 23.02
N MET A 477 -24.26 6.35 21.73
CA MET A 477 -25.45 5.68 21.23
C MET A 477 -25.16 4.24 20.82
N ALA A 478 -26.16 3.36 20.97
CA ALA A 478 -26.14 2.04 20.36
C ALA A 478 -26.08 2.15 18.82
N LEU A 479 -25.59 1.13 18.14
CA LEU A 479 -25.44 1.18 16.68
C LEU A 479 -26.80 1.37 15.99
N ALA A 480 -27.82 0.60 16.36
CA ALA A 480 -29.17 0.76 15.80
C ALA A 480 -29.70 2.19 15.95
N ASP A 481 -29.48 2.83 17.09
CA ASP A 481 -29.87 4.21 17.35
C ASP A 481 -29.11 5.20 16.46
N GLN A 482 -27.82 4.95 16.20
CA GLN A 482 -27.05 5.75 15.24
C GLN A 482 -27.59 5.57 13.82
N VAL A 483 -27.88 4.34 13.40
CA VAL A 483 -28.43 4.07 12.06
C VAL A 483 -29.76 4.81 11.88
N GLU A 484 -30.68 4.70 12.84
CA GLU A 484 -31.98 5.38 12.81
C GLU A 484 -31.84 6.90 12.75
N LEU A 485 -30.97 7.47 13.59
CA LEU A 485 -30.66 8.91 13.60
C LEU A 485 -30.20 9.39 12.22
N PHE A 486 -29.20 8.71 11.63
CA PHE A 486 -28.65 9.12 10.35
C PHE A 486 -29.63 8.87 9.20
N ALA A 487 -30.39 7.76 9.22
CA ALA A 487 -31.39 7.42 8.22
C ALA A 487 -32.53 8.46 8.15
N GLY A 488 -32.88 9.08 9.28
CA GLY A 488 -33.88 10.14 9.35
C GLY A 488 -33.36 11.56 9.08
N ALA A 489 -32.04 11.77 9.02
CA ALA A 489 -31.46 13.10 8.89
C ALA A 489 -31.16 13.49 7.42
N THR A 490 -31.85 14.51 6.92
CA THR A 490 -31.61 15.11 5.59
C THR A 490 -30.60 16.25 5.65
N VAL A 491 -30.36 16.82 6.84
CA VAL A 491 -29.34 17.84 7.07
C VAL A 491 -28.42 17.41 8.21
N VAL A 492 -27.18 17.08 7.89
CA VAL A 492 -26.16 16.64 8.86
C VAL A 492 -25.02 17.64 8.89
N ALA A 493 -24.90 18.38 9.99
CA ALA A 493 -23.74 19.21 10.26
C ALA A 493 -22.84 18.55 11.30
N GLY A 494 -21.57 18.90 11.39
CA GLY A 494 -20.74 18.41 12.50
C GLY A 494 -19.25 18.59 12.34
N PHE A 495 -18.51 18.14 13.36
CA PHE A 495 -17.05 18.14 13.32
C PHE A 495 -16.51 16.94 12.54
N GLY A 496 -15.63 17.19 11.57
CA GLY A 496 -15.00 16.15 10.77
C GLY A 496 -14.32 15.05 11.61
N GLY A 497 -14.53 13.80 11.24
CA GLY A 497 -14.10 12.60 11.94
C GLY A 497 -15.10 11.46 11.85
N SER A 498 -14.79 10.34 12.52
CA SER A 498 -15.58 9.10 12.43
C SER A 498 -17.03 9.22 12.88
N GLY A 499 -17.37 10.21 13.72
CA GLY A 499 -18.77 10.47 14.07
C GLY A 499 -19.61 10.88 12.85
N MET A 500 -19.03 11.58 11.88
CA MET A 500 -19.71 11.95 10.63
C MET A 500 -19.84 10.78 9.65
N PHE A 501 -19.17 9.64 9.87
CA PHE A 501 -19.19 8.54 8.91
C PHE A 501 -20.53 7.80 8.91
N GLY A 502 -21.36 7.96 9.94
CA GLY A 502 -22.75 7.47 9.92
C GLY A 502 -23.60 8.08 8.81
N THR A 503 -23.16 9.17 8.17
CA THR A 503 -23.82 9.73 6.97
C THR A 503 -23.87 8.80 5.75
N ILE A 504 -23.21 7.63 5.81
CA ILE A 504 -23.45 6.52 4.85
C ILE A 504 -24.90 6.02 4.88
N PHE A 505 -25.58 6.16 6.02
CA PHE A 505 -26.97 5.74 6.21
C PHE A 505 -27.97 6.86 5.86
N SER A 506 -27.50 8.10 5.76
CA SER A 506 -28.36 9.25 5.48
C SER A 506 -28.84 9.28 4.03
N PRO A 507 -30.07 9.76 3.79
CA PRO A 507 -30.52 10.08 2.45
C PRO A 507 -29.63 11.13 1.76
N PRO A 508 -29.78 11.33 0.45
CA PRO A 508 -29.28 12.54 -0.21
C PRO A 508 -29.85 13.78 0.49
N GLY A 509 -29.01 14.78 0.70
CA GLY A 509 -29.34 15.97 1.48
C GLY A 509 -28.11 16.81 1.75
N THR A 510 -28.18 17.70 2.72
CA THR A 510 -27.11 18.68 2.99
C THR A 510 -26.16 18.19 4.09
N ARG A 511 -24.86 18.22 3.81
CA ARG A 511 -23.78 17.88 4.75
C ARG A 511 -22.90 19.10 4.98
N ILE A 512 -22.76 19.53 6.24
CA ILE A 512 -21.90 20.67 6.64
C ILE A 512 -20.77 20.15 7.53
N VAL A 513 -19.54 20.14 7.02
CA VAL A 513 -18.39 19.57 7.73
C VAL A 513 -17.45 20.68 8.19
N LEU A 514 -17.33 20.85 9.50
CA LEU A 514 -16.35 21.74 10.12
C LEU A 514 -15.12 20.93 10.53
N THR A 515 -13.94 21.23 9.98
CA THR A 515 -12.75 20.43 10.27
C THR A 515 -11.49 21.27 10.38
N SER A 516 -10.51 20.76 11.14
CA SER A 516 -9.15 21.30 11.13
C SER A 516 -8.59 21.35 9.72
N GLU A 517 -7.94 22.47 9.39
CA GLU A 517 -7.23 22.68 8.15
C GLU A 517 -6.09 21.64 7.95
N GLU A 518 -5.58 21.04 9.01
CA GLU A 518 -4.52 20.02 8.97
C GLU A 518 -5.05 18.58 8.87
N TYR A 519 -6.36 18.37 9.00
CA TYR A 519 -6.97 17.07 8.74
C TYR A 519 -7.09 16.86 7.23
N LYS A 520 -6.23 16.01 6.65
CA LYS A 520 -6.14 15.77 5.19
C LYS A 520 -6.93 14.56 4.66
N ALA A 521 -7.69 13.87 5.51
CA ALA A 521 -8.55 12.78 5.06
C ALA A 521 -9.74 13.35 4.28
N SER A 522 -10.29 12.57 3.34
CA SER A 522 -11.46 12.96 2.55
C SER A 522 -12.65 12.02 2.76
N ASN A 523 -12.74 11.33 3.90
CA ASN A 523 -13.76 10.29 4.12
C ASN A 523 -15.17 10.85 3.97
N GLU A 524 -15.46 11.98 4.62
CA GLU A 524 -16.76 12.63 4.62
C GLU A 524 -17.16 13.06 3.19
N TYR A 525 -16.20 13.57 2.42
CA TYR A 525 -16.42 13.93 1.02
C TYR A 525 -16.64 12.69 0.14
N LEU A 526 -15.84 11.63 0.30
CA LEU A 526 -16.01 10.38 -0.44
C LEU A 526 -17.35 9.71 -0.16
N ILE A 527 -17.83 9.75 1.09
CA ILE A 527 -19.17 9.31 1.47
C ILE A 527 -20.22 10.14 0.72
N ALA A 528 -20.12 11.48 0.79
CA ALA A 528 -21.03 12.37 0.10
C ALA A 528 -21.03 12.17 -1.43
N SER A 529 -19.88 11.87 -2.02
CA SER A 529 -19.74 11.58 -3.44
C SER A 529 -20.50 10.33 -3.90
N VAL A 530 -20.80 9.40 -2.99
CA VAL A 530 -21.61 8.20 -3.25
C VAL A 530 -23.07 8.43 -2.88
N THR A 531 -23.36 9.04 -1.73
CA THR A 531 -24.75 9.28 -1.26
C THR A 531 -25.45 10.42 -2.00
N GLY A 532 -24.69 11.40 -2.49
CA GLY A 532 -25.18 12.60 -3.15
C GLY A 532 -25.68 13.69 -2.21
N GLY A 533 -26.07 14.83 -2.80
CA GLY A 533 -26.56 16.03 -2.12
C GLY A 533 -25.49 17.12 -1.97
N ASP A 534 -25.78 18.14 -1.18
CA ASP A 534 -24.87 19.26 -0.98
C ASP A 534 -23.82 18.97 0.08
N TYR A 535 -22.57 19.32 -0.20
CA TYR A 535 -21.44 19.14 0.71
C TYR A 535 -20.72 20.48 0.91
N HIS A 536 -20.88 21.05 2.11
CA HIS A 536 -20.25 22.30 2.52
C HIS A 536 -19.06 22.00 3.43
N HIS A 537 -17.85 22.30 2.95
CA HIS A 537 -16.60 22.03 3.65
C HIS A 537 -16.02 23.30 4.28
N PHE A 538 -15.83 23.31 5.60
CA PHE A 538 -15.19 24.41 6.30
C PHE A 538 -13.85 23.98 6.88
N ASP A 539 -12.76 24.49 6.32
CA ASP A 539 -11.41 24.38 6.86
C ASP A 539 -11.19 25.44 7.95
N CYS A 540 -11.10 24.99 9.20
CA CYS A 540 -10.97 25.80 10.39
C CYS A 540 -9.50 25.88 10.87
N PRO A 541 -9.01 27.06 11.27
CA PRO A 541 -7.61 27.27 11.61
C PRO A 541 -7.19 26.60 12.92
N ILE A 542 -5.92 26.20 13.00
CA ILE A 542 -5.31 25.71 14.26
C ILE A 542 -4.85 26.83 15.20
N GLY A 543 -4.82 28.09 14.73
CA GLY A 543 -4.39 29.29 15.48
C GLY A 543 -2.92 29.68 15.27
N ALA A 544 -2.52 30.88 15.70
CA ALA A 544 -1.17 31.44 15.47
C ALA A 544 -0.13 30.97 16.52
N GLN A 545 1.11 30.79 16.05
CA GLN A 545 2.31 30.22 16.69
C GLN A 545 2.37 28.69 16.80
N LEU A 546 3.14 28.10 15.89
CA LEU A 546 3.61 26.73 15.96
C LEU A 546 5.05 26.75 16.53
N PRO A 547 5.35 26.08 17.66
CA PRO A 547 6.72 25.60 17.86
C PRO A 547 7.06 24.62 16.73
N ASP A 548 8.34 24.49 16.35
CA ASP A 548 8.79 23.52 15.34
C ASP A 548 8.24 22.12 15.67
N VAL A 549 7.20 21.71 14.95
CA VAL A 549 6.52 20.44 15.23
C VAL A 549 7.24 19.35 14.43
N PRO A 550 7.75 18.29 15.08
CA PRO A 550 8.69 17.37 14.43
C PRO A 550 8.08 16.46 13.35
N ASN A 551 6.74 16.33 13.22
CA ASN A 551 6.13 15.52 12.15
C ASN A 551 4.67 15.85 11.79
N ALA A 552 4.26 15.51 10.56
CA ALA A 552 2.92 15.72 10.02
C ALA A 552 1.79 14.96 10.76
N ARG A 553 2.10 13.81 11.40
CA ARG A 553 1.11 13.03 12.15
C ARG A 553 0.61 13.79 13.38
N SER A 554 1.49 14.54 14.03
CA SER A 554 1.12 15.37 15.17
C SER A 554 0.29 16.60 14.76
N LEU A 555 0.54 17.18 13.58
CA LEU A 555 -0.30 18.25 12.99
C LEU A 555 -1.72 17.76 12.69
N PHE A 556 -1.85 16.55 12.11
CA PHE A 556 -3.14 15.94 11.75
C PHE A 556 -4.12 15.79 12.92
N HIS A 557 -3.61 15.64 14.16
CA HIS A 557 -4.46 15.49 15.36
C HIS A 557 -4.69 16.78 16.15
N ARG A 558 -4.17 17.93 15.70
CA ARG A 558 -4.25 19.17 16.46
C ARG A 558 -5.67 19.73 16.53
N ASN A 559 -5.92 20.37 17.67
CA ASN A 559 -7.13 21.13 17.92
C ASN A 559 -7.20 22.35 16.99
N PHE A 560 -8.42 22.78 16.71
CA PHE A 560 -8.72 23.91 15.83
C PHE A 560 -9.75 24.83 16.49
N ALA A 561 -10.06 25.97 15.87
CA ALA A 561 -11.20 26.79 16.27
C ALA A 561 -11.98 27.20 15.02
N PHE A 562 -13.30 27.24 15.09
CA PHE A 562 -14.12 27.87 14.06
C PHE A 562 -13.90 29.38 14.11
N ASP A 563 -13.58 30.00 12.98
CA ASP A 563 -13.32 31.44 12.91
C ASP A 563 -14.63 32.16 12.61
N PHE A 564 -15.36 32.58 13.64
CA PHE A 564 -16.66 33.24 13.50
C PHE A 564 -16.59 34.50 12.63
N THR A 565 -15.57 35.35 12.81
CA THR A 565 -15.43 36.57 12.00
C THR A 565 -15.24 36.27 10.51
N ARG A 566 -14.49 35.21 10.18
CA ARG A 566 -14.17 34.87 8.79
C ARG A 566 -15.23 33.98 8.13
N ASP A 567 -15.68 32.94 8.83
CA ASP A 567 -16.41 31.80 8.26
C ASP A 567 -17.92 31.85 8.52
N GLU A 568 -18.38 32.53 9.58
CA GLU A 568 -19.80 32.61 9.94
C GLU A 568 -20.67 33.20 8.81
N PRO A 569 -20.28 34.30 8.11
CA PRO A 569 -21.11 34.82 7.02
C PRO A 569 -21.32 33.82 5.88
N ALA A 570 -20.36 32.91 5.65
CA ALA A 570 -20.52 31.85 4.66
C ALA A 570 -21.37 30.70 5.18
N LEU A 571 -21.26 30.37 6.47
CA LEU A 571 -22.12 29.38 7.12
C LEU A 571 -23.57 29.85 7.19
N ASP A 572 -23.82 31.11 7.56
CA ASP A 572 -25.16 31.69 7.62
C ASP A 572 -25.87 31.62 6.28
N ARG A 573 -25.20 31.94 5.16
CA ARG A 573 -25.80 31.78 3.83
C ARG A 573 -26.27 30.35 3.54
N VAL A 574 -25.54 29.35 4.02
CA VAL A 574 -25.95 27.95 3.87
C VAL A 574 -27.16 27.65 4.76
N LEU A 575 -27.14 28.11 6.01
CA LEU A 575 -28.22 27.89 6.97
C LEU A 575 -29.51 28.63 6.59
N ASP A 576 -29.40 29.87 6.12
CA ASP A 576 -30.53 30.67 5.63
C ASP A 576 -31.17 30.00 4.41
N ALA A 577 -30.38 29.48 3.47
CA ALA A 577 -30.90 28.75 2.31
C ALA A 577 -31.63 27.45 2.70
N LEU A 578 -31.21 26.80 3.79
CA LEU A 578 -31.91 25.65 4.36
C LEU A 578 -33.23 26.05 5.05
N ASP A 579 -33.27 27.20 5.71
CA ASP A 579 -34.46 27.74 6.37
C ASP A 579 -35.52 28.22 5.37
N GLU A 580 -35.09 28.77 4.23
CA GLU A 580 -35.97 29.23 3.15
C GLU A 580 -36.46 28.10 2.22
N GLY A 581 -35.87 26.91 2.30
CA GLY A 581 -36.13 25.80 1.37
C GLY A 581 -35.66 26.08 -0.06
N THR A 582 -34.73 27.02 -0.24
CA THR A 582 -34.22 27.48 -1.55
C THR A 582 -33.01 26.68 -2.05
N MET A 583 -32.48 25.77 -1.21
CA MET A 583 -31.50 24.78 -1.64
C MET A 583 -32.12 23.87 -2.70
N THR A 584 -31.47 23.75 -3.86
CA THR A 584 -31.94 22.89 -4.96
C THR A 584 -32.00 21.44 -4.48
N THR A 585 -33.22 20.93 -4.28
CA THR A 585 -33.48 19.48 -4.24
C THR A 585 -32.89 18.87 -5.52
N PRO A 586 -32.10 17.78 -5.45
CA PRO A 586 -31.37 17.23 -6.59
C PRO A 586 -32.26 16.82 -7.77
#